data_AF-A0A250KTD9-F1
#
_entry.id   AF-A0A250KTD9-F1
#
_cell.length_a   1.000
_cell.length_b   1.000
_cell.length_c   1.000
_cell.angle_alpha   90.00
_cell.angle_beta   90.00
_cell.angle_gamma   90.00
#
_symmetry.space_group_name_H-M   'P 1'
#
loop_
_entity.id
_entity.type
_entity.pdbx_description
1 polymer ?
#
loop_
_entity_poly.entity_id
_entity_poly.type
_entity_poly.pdbx_seq_one_letter_code
_entity_poly.pdbx_strand_id
1 'polypeptide(L)'
;MLVLRLLLPLILLISGACAAEVPDPELQAFWTQFRQAVLARNKNKVAAMTQFPFEVRGVVDSSPVKHYNRKGFFDIYERLMVQRTDILSGNQFISKSMIELIEENPEIPPKDVLTENQMRFEDFVFERVRGRWRFTRAYLEE
;
A
#
# COMPACT_ATOMS: atom_id res chain seq x y z
N MET A 1 -11.23 -65.96 -24.74
CA MET A 1 -11.50 -64.51 -24.85
C MET A 1 -11.61 -63.99 -23.41
N LEU A 2 -10.69 -63.21 -22.82
CA LEU A 2 -9.84 -62.12 -23.35
C LEU A 2 -10.67 -61.13 -24.18
N VAL A 3 -10.71 -59.81 -23.95
CA VAL A 3 -10.08 -58.87 -22.99
C VAL A 3 -11.22 -58.04 -22.30
N LEU A 4 -11.07 -57.00 -21.46
CA LEU A 4 -9.98 -56.08 -21.09
C LEU A 4 -10.13 -55.65 -19.60
N ARG A 5 -9.18 -54.89 -19.04
CA ARG A 5 -9.36 -54.11 -17.80
C ARG A 5 -9.78 -52.67 -18.14
N LEU A 6 -10.77 -52.11 -17.44
CA LEU A 6 -11.04 -50.67 -17.42
C LEU A 6 -11.00 -50.17 -15.98
N LEU A 7 -9.78 -49.97 -15.48
CA LEU A 7 -9.50 -49.12 -14.33
C LEU A 7 -9.83 -47.69 -14.74
N LEU A 8 -10.88 -47.11 -14.17
CA LEU A 8 -11.22 -45.71 -14.35
C LEU A 8 -10.43 -44.90 -13.29
N PRO A 9 -9.41 -44.10 -13.66
CA PRO A 9 -8.77 -43.22 -12.70
C PRO A 9 -9.73 -42.08 -12.38
N LEU A 10 -10.19 -42.02 -11.13
CA LEU A 10 -10.93 -40.87 -10.61
C LEU A 10 -9.97 -39.70 -10.48
N ILE A 11 -9.85 -38.91 -11.55
CA ILE A 11 -9.09 -37.65 -11.55
C ILE A 11 -9.90 -36.67 -10.69
N LEU A 12 -9.57 -36.62 -9.40
CA LEU A 12 -9.96 -35.54 -8.52
C LEU A 12 -9.30 -34.26 -9.03
N LEU A 13 -10.06 -33.49 -9.79
CA LEU A 13 -9.78 -32.11 -10.10
C LEU A 13 -9.71 -31.36 -8.77
N ILE A 14 -8.50 -31.19 -8.24
CA ILE A 14 -8.21 -30.18 -7.22
C ILE A 14 -8.32 -28.85 -7.93
N SER A 15 -9.56 -28.37 -8.06
CA SER A 15 -9.87 -27.00 -8.39
C SER A 15 -9.31 -26.14 -7.28
N GLY A 16 -8.04 -25.74 -7.45
CA GLY A 16 -7.44 -24.67 -6.69
C GLY A 16 -8.23 -23.40 -6.98
N ALA A 17 -9.30 -23.21 -6.22
CA ALA A 17 -9.93 -21.91 -6.13
C ALA A 17 -8.84 -20.97 -5.61
N CYS A 18 -8.35 -20.09 -6.48
CA CYS A 18 -7.69 -18.87 -6.04
C CYS A 18 -8.73 -18.08 -5.25
N ALA A 19 -8.86 -18.41 -3.97
CA ALA A 19 -9.58 -17.60 -3.02
C ALA A 19 -8.89 -16.24 -3.05
N ALA A 20 -9.56 -15.25 -3.65
CA ALA A 20 -9.10 -13.87 -3.58
C ALA A 20 -8.96 -13.54 -2.09
N GLU A 21 -7.72 -13.34 -1.65
CA GLU A 21 -7.39 -13.22 -0.25
C GLU A 21 -8.15 -12.01 0.31
N VAL A 22 -9.03 -12.25 1.28
CA VAL A 22 -9.90 -11.20 1.81
C VAL A 22 -9.00 -10.12 2.41
N PRO A 23 -9.12 -8.84 2.00
CA PRO A 23 -8.24 -7.78 2.50
C PRO A 23 -8.24 -7.76 4.03
N ASP A 24 -7.04 -7.70 4.62
CA ASP A 24 -6.87 -7.66 6.08
C ASP A 24 -7.76 -6.57 6.69
N PRO A 25 -8.75 -6.93 7.54
CA PRO A 25 -9.71 -5.97 8.07
C PRO A 25 -9.04 -4.93 8.97
N GLU A 26 -7.90 -5.24 9.62
CA GLU A 26 -7.13 -4.25 10.37
C GLU A 26 -6.43 -3.25 9.43
N LEU A 27 -5.95 -3.72 8.28
CA LEU A 27 -5.32 -2.89 7.25
C LEU A 27 -6.34 -1.94 6.62
N GLN A 28 -7.53 -2.43 6.23
CA GLN A 28 -8.61 -1.58 5.70
C GLN A 28 -9.12 -0.58 6.75
N ALA A 29 -9.21 -0.98 8.03
CA ALA A 29 -9.57 -0.08 9.12
C ALA A 29 -8.50 1.01 9.37
N PHE A 30 -7.22 0.65 9.26
CA PHE A 30 -6.11 1.60 9.30
C PHE A 30 -6.18 2.59 8.13
N TRP A 31 -6.35 2.11 6.90
CA TRP A 31 -6.42 2.95 5.70
C TRP A 31 -7.58 3.93 5.76
N THR A 32 -8.77 3.47 6.17
CA THR A 32 -9.94 4.33 6.39
C THR A 32 -9.62 5.49 7.33
N GLN A 33 -8.92 5.22 8.45
CA GLN A 33 -8.51 6.25 9.41
C GLN A 33 -7.41 7.17 8.87
N PHE A 34 -6.48 6.64 8.08
CA PHE A 34 -5.38 7.40 7.46
C PHE A 34 -5.93 8.38 6.43
N ARG A 35 -6.74 7.88 5.49
CA ARG A 35 -7.46 8.66 4.48
C ARG A 35 -8.28 9.78 5.13
N GLN A 36 -9.08 9.48 6.15
CA GLN A 36 -9.81 10.50 6.91
C GLN A 36 -8.89 11.57 7.53
N ALA A 37 -7.74 11.18 8.08
CA ALA A 37 -6.79 12.12 8.67
C ALA A 37 -6.13 13.02 7.61
N VAL A 38 -5.78 12.47 6.45
CA VAL A 38 -5.20 13.19 5.31
C VAL A 38 -6.21 14.18 4.72
N LEU A 39 -7.42 13.74 4.39
CA LEU A 39 -8.46 14.58 3.79
C LEU A 39 -8.94 15.69 4.75
N ALA A 40 -8.97 15.43 6.06
CA ALA A 40 -9.21 16.45 7.08
C ALA A 40 -8.00 17.38 7.33
N ARG A 41 -6.90 17.25 6.57
CA ARG A 41 -5.62 17.95 6.72
C ARG A 41 -5.03 17.86 8.14
N ASN A 42 -5.38 16.82 8.89
CA ASN A 42 -5.02 16.65 10.29
C ASN A 42 -3.66 15.97 10.43
N LYS A 43 -2.60 16.75 10.20
CA LYS A 43 -1.19 16.30 10.30
C LYS A 43 -0.89 15.61 11.63
N ASN A 44 -1.46 16.09 12.73
CA ASN A 44 -1.28 15.50 14.06
C ASN A 44 -1.82 14.07 14.16
N LYS A 45 -2.98 13.79 13.54
CA LYS A 45 -3.56 12.45 13.47
C LYS A 45 -2.74 11.56 12.54
N VAL A 46 -2.31 12.05 11.37
CA VAL A 46 -1.39 11.28 10.49
C VAL A 46 -0.10 10.93 11.23
N ALA A 47 0.55 11.89 11.89
CA ALA A 47 1.76 11.66 12.69
C ALA A 47 1.52 10.88 14.01
N ALA A 48 0.28 10.51 14.35
CA ALA A 48 0.00 9.51 15.39
C ALA A 48 -0.06 8.08 14.81
N MET A 49 -0.21 7.97 13.49
CA MET A 49 -0.23 6.74 12.70
C MET A 49 1.13 6.44 12.04
N THR A 50 1.98 7.45 11.87
CA THR A 50 3.37 7.33 11.39
C THR A 50 4.29 6.61 12.38
N GLN A 51 5.21 5.79 11.87
CA GLN A 51 6.37 5.26 12.62
C GLN A 51 7.51 6.29 12.59
N PHE A 52 8.17 6.52 13.73
CA PHE A 52 9.33 7.39 13.82
C PHE A 52 10.60 6.63 14.25
N PRO A 53 11.80 6.96 13.70
CA PRO A 53 12.03 7.92 12.63
C PRO A 53 11.36 7.48 11.31
N PHE A 54 10.80 8.45 10.58
CA PHE A 54 10.11 8.22 9.32
C PHE A 54 11.14 8.24 8.18
N GLU A 55 11.13 7.21 7.33
CA GLU A 55 12.06 7.12 6.20
C GLU A 55 11.54 7.89 4.98
N VAL A 56 12.43 8.65 4.33
CA VAL A 56 12.21 9.19 2.99
C VAL A 56 13.34 8.75 2.09
N ARG A 57 13.01 8.26 0.90
CA ARG A 57 13.96 7.89 -0.15
C ARG A 57 13.72 8.73 -1.40
N GLY A 58 14.78 9.03 -2.13
CA GLY A 58 14.64 9.57 -3.50
C GLY A 58 14.19 8.49 -4.48
N VAL A 59 13.88 8.89 -5.71
CA VAL A 59 13.38 8.01 -6.77
C VAL A 59 14.44 7.13 -7.45
N VAL A 60 15.74 7.42 -7.23
CA VAL A 60 16.85 6.59 -7.72
C VAL A 60 17.52 5.82 -6.57
N ASP A 61 17.93 4.58 -6.81
CA ASP A 61 18.52 3.68 -5.81
C ASP A 61 19.77 4.22 -5.09
N SER A 62 20.49 5.14 -5.74
CA SER A 62 21.64 5.84 -5.17
C SER A 62 21.27 6.99 -4.20
N SER A 63 19.99 7.35 -4.10
CA SER A 63 19.53 8.44 -3.23
C SER A 63 19.66 8.03 -1.75
N PRO A 64 20.28 8.87 -0.90
CA PRO A 64 20.43 8.53 0.52
C PRO A 64 19.07 8.50 1.23
N VAL A 65 18.89 7.53 2.13
CA VAL A 65 17.71 7.46 3.00
C VAL A 65 17.77 8.57 4.04
N LYS A 66 16.85 9.54 3.94
CA LYS A 66 16.69 10.62 4.91
C LYS A 66 15.73 10.17 6.01
N HIS A 67 16.06 10.49 7.26
CA HIS A 67 15.29 10.08 8.43
C HIS A 67 14.70 11.32 9.12
N TYR A 68 13.38 11.38 9.23
CA TYR A 68 12.65 12.49 9.81
C TYR A 68 12.08 12.13 11.18
N ASN A 69 12.33 12.98 12.18
CA ASN A 69 11.57 12.95 13.43
C ASN A 69 10.18 13.59 13.22
N ARG A 70 9.33 13.62 14.25
CA ARG A 70 7.98 14.18 14.16
C ARG A 70 7.94 15.64 13.67
N LYS A 71 8.88 16.49 14.08
CA LYS A 71 8.96 17.88 13.59
C LYS A 71 9.31 17.90 12.10
N GLY A 72 10.38 17.20 11.73
CA GLY A 72 10.82 17.11 10.33
C GLY A 72 9.74 16.54 9.41
N PHE A 73 8.94 15.58 9.88
CA PHE A 73 7.78 15.06 9.15
C PHE A 73 6.72 16.13 8.89
N PHE A 74 6.43 17.01 9.86
CA PHE A 74 5.53 18.15 9.62
C PHE A 74 6.11 19.16 8.63
N ASP A 75 7.44 19.36 8.64
CA ASP A 75 8.13 20.25 7.71
C ASP A 75 8.03 19.76 6.25
N ILE A 76 7.98 18.43 6.01
CA ILE A 76 7.82 17.84 4.67
C ILE A 76 6.38 17.43 4.30
N TYR A 77 5.42 17.47 5.25
CA TYR A 77 4.09 16.87 5.07
C TYR A 77 3.36 17.36 3.81
N GLU A 78 3.37 18.67 3.53
CA GLU A 78 2.68 19.20 2.34
C GLU A 78 3.32 18.66 1.05
N ARG A 79 4.67 18.59 0.98
CA ARG A 79 5.39 18.03 -0.18
C ARG A 79 4.96 16.59 -0.43
N LEU A 80 4.85 15.76 0.60
CA LEU A 80 4.37 14.38 0.49
C LEU A 80 2.95 14.29 -0.08
N MET A 81 2.06 15.22 0.27
CA MET A 81 0.66 15.19 -0.19
C MET A 81 0.47 15.76 -1.60
N VAL A 82 1.28 16.77 -2.00
CA VAL A 82 1.16 17.45 -3.30
C VAL A 82 2.12 16.94 -4.36
N GLN A 83 3.10 16.09 -4.01
CA GLN A 83 3.90 15.34 -4.98
C GLN A 83 2.98 14.62 -5.95
N ARG A 84 3.31 14.72 -7.24
CA ARG A 84 2.59 14.07 -8.32
C ARG A 84 3.27 12.75 -8.66
N THR A 85 2.46 11.74 -8.89
CA THR A 85 2.85 10.40 -9.35
C THR A 85 2.12 10.14 -10.66
N ASP A 86 2.83 9.66 -11.67
CA ASP A 86 2.24 9.32 -12.97
C ASP A 86 1.71 7.87 -12.93
N ILE A 87 0.39 7.74 -12.93
CA ILE A 87 -0.31 6.45 -12.88
C ILE A 87 -0.89 6.08 -14.25
N LEU A 88 -0.97 4.77 -14.54
CA LEU A 88 -1.64 4.28 -15.75
C LEU A 88 -3.15 4.23 -15.52
N SER A 89 -3.91 4.97 -16.33
CA SER A 89 -5.37 4.95 -16.36
C SER A 89 -5.86 4.57 -17.76
N GLY A 90 -6.36 3.34 -17.90
CA GLY A 90 -6.62 2.74 -19.21
C GLY A 90 -5.33 2.67 -20.03
N ASN A 91 -5.29 3.38 -21.17
CA ASN A 91 -4.14 3.42 -22.08
C ASN A 91 -3.35 4.74 -22.01
N GLN A 92 -3.54 5.54 -20.96
CA GLN A 92 -2.88 6.84 -20.80
C GLN A 92 -2.23 6.96 -19.43
N PHE A 93 -1.03 7.56 -19.38
CA PHE A 93 -0.47 8.03 -18.12
C PHE A 93 -1.16 9.33 -17.73
N ILE A 94 -1.63 9.39 -16.49
CA ILE A 94 -2.18 10.60 -15.89
C ILE A 94 -1.42 10.91 -14.61
N SER A 95 -0.99 12.16 -14.49
CA SER A 95 -0.30 12.65 -13.31
C SER A 95 -1.34 13.00 -12.24
N LYS A 96 -1.22 12.48 -11.02
CA LYS A 96 -2.08 12.85 -9.87
C LYS A 96 -1.26 13.04 -8.61
N SER A 97 -1.69 13.93 -7.73
CA SER A 97 -1.08 14.08 -6.41
C SER A 97 -1.46 12.96 -5.45
N MET A 98 -0.60 12.68 -4.47
CA MET A 98 -0.89 11.68 -3.43
C MET A 98 -2.21 11.93 -2.69
N ILE A 99 -2.60 13.19 -2.47
CA ILE A 99 -3.90 13.51 -1.86
C ILE A 99 -5.09 13.20 -2.77
N GLU A 100 -5.00 13.44 -4.09
CA GLU A 100 -6.03 13.06 -5.07
C GLU A 100 -6.16 11.53 -5.14
N LEU A 101 -5.04 10.81 -5.14
CA LEU A 101 -5.01 9.34 -5.15
C LEU A 101 -5.63 8.75 -3.87
N ILE A 102 -5.32 9.32 -2.70
CA ILE A 102 -5.93 8.95 -1.42
C ILE A 102 -7.43 9.29 -1.39
N GLU A 103 -7.87 10.38 -2.03
CA GLU A 103 -9.28 10.73 -2.13
C GLU A 103 -10.06 9.71 -2.97
N GLU A 104 -9.53 9.31 -4.12
CA GLU A 104 -10.21 8.41 -5.06
C GLU A 104 -10.26 6.94 -4.62
N ASN A 105 -9.39 6.51 -3.70
CA ASN A 105 -9.28 5.11 -3.25
C ASN A 105 -9.80 4.94 -1.80
N PRO A 106 -11.12 4.80 -1.58
CA PRO A 106 -11.68 4.56 -0.24
C PRO A 106 -11.34 3.16 0.31
N GLU A 107 -11.11 2.21 -0.59
CA GLU A 107 -10.68 0.84 -0.29
C GLU A 107 -9.27 0.61 -0.83
N ILE A 108 -8.56 -0.35 -0.24
CA ILE A 108 -7.20 -0.70 -0.64
C ILE A 108 -7.25 -1.60 -1.87
N PRO A 109 -6.61 -1.24 -3.00
CA PRO A 109 -6.49 -2.14 -4.13
C PRO A 109 -5.68 -3.39 -3.73
N PRO A 110 -6.14 -4.63 -4.00
CA PRO A 110 -5.38 -5.83 -3.64
C PRO A 110 -3.96 -5.89 -4.22
N LYS A 111 -3.73 -5.23 -5.37
CA LYS A 111 -2.40 -5.06 -5.99
C LYS A 111 -1.39 -4.31 -5.13
N ASP A 112 -1.84 -3.51 -4.17
CA ASP A 112 -1.01 -2.64 -3.34
C ASP A 112 -0.62 -3.31 -2.02
N VAL A 113 -1.23 -4.46 -1.69
CA VAL A 113 -0.84 -5.32 -0.57
C VAL A 113 0.30 -6.23 -1.03
N LEU A 114 1.52 -5.95 -0.56
CA LEU A 114 2.71 -6.69 -0.97
C LEU A 114 2.90 -7.97 -0.14
N THR A 115 2.54 -7.92 1.15
CA THR A 115 2.55 -9.06 2.09
C THR A 115 1.52 -8.81 3.20
N GLU A 116 1.26 -9.82 4.04
CA GLU A 116 0.49 -9.70 5.30
C GLU A 116 0.96 -8.60 6.27
N ASN A 117 2.18 -8.08 6.09
CA ASN A 117 2.79 -7.06 6.97
C ASN A 117 3.24 -5.80 6.24
N GLN A 118 3.04 -5.68 4.92
CA GLN A 118 3.47 -4.53 4.12
C GLN A 118 2.48 -4.21 2.99
N MET A 119 2.10 -2.94 2.89
CA MET A 119 1.33 -2.35 1.79
C MET A 119 2.13 -1.20 1.17
N ARG A 120 2.12 -1.07 -0.15
CA ARG A 120 2.63 0.10 -0.87
C ARG A 120 1.51 0.69 -1.72
N PHE A 121 1.02 1.85 -1.32
CA PHE A 121 0.10 2.66 -2.11
C PHE A 121 0.90 3.76 -2.80
N GLU A 122 1.22 3.55 -4.08
CA GLU A 122 2.03 4.46 -4.90
C GLU A 122 3.37 4.81 -4.22
N ASP A 123 3.60 6.08 -3.86
CA ASP A 123 4.84 6.51 -3.19
C ASP A 123 4.85 6.31 -1.67
N PHE A 124 3.76 5.82 -1.05
CA PHE A 124 3.66 5.60 0.40
C PHE A 124 3.73 4.11 0.77
N VAL A 125 4.58 3.80 1.75
CA VAL A 125 4.74 2.45 2.29
C VAL A 125 4.24 2.39 3.73
N PHE A 126 3.48 1.34 4.01
CA PHE A 126 2.86 1.06 5.28
C PHE A 126 3.24 -0.33 5.74
N GLU A 127 3.59 -0.49 7.02
CA GLU A 127 4.09 -1.76 7.57
C GLU A 127 3.46 -2.05 8.93
N ARG A 128 3.29 -3.34 9.25
CA ARG A 128 2.73 -3.81 10.54
C ARG A 128 3.82 -3.83 11.62
N VAL A 129 4.07 -2.67 12.24
CA VAL A 129 5.07 -2.51 13.30
C VAL A 129 4.49 -2.89 14.66
N ARG A 130 5.02 -3.94 15.30
CA ARG A 130 4.57 -4.47 16.60
C ARG A 130 3.06 -4.77 16.63
N GLY A 131 2.56 -5.44 15.58
CA GLY A 131 1.15 -5.82 15.45
C GLY A 131 0.21 -4.65 15.14
N ARG A 132 0.70 -3.50 14.68
CA ARG A 132 -0.14 -2.36 14.26
C ARG A 132 0.37 -1.77 12.96
N TRP A 133 -0.53 -1.53 12.01
CA TRP A 133 -0.20 -0.81 10.78
C TRP A 133 0.28 0.62 11.07
N ARG A 134 1.36 1.02 10.37
CA ARG A 134 2.01 2.32 10.48
C ARG A 134 2.37 2.84 9.11
N PHE A 135 2.33 4.16 8.91
CA PHE A 135 2.98 4.81 7.78
C PHE A 135 4.49 4.90 8.09
N THR A 136 5.33 4.18 7.36
CA THR A 136 6.76 4.01 7.74
C THR A 136 7.74 4.68 6.81
N ARG A 137 7.41 4.76 5.50
CA ARG A 137 8.28 5.34 4.48
C ARG A 137 7.48 6.04 3.39
N ALA A 138 8.06 7.07 2.79
CA ALA A 138 7.64 7.60 1.50
C ALA A 138 8.81 7.73 0.52
N TYR A 139 8.49 7.75 -0.77
CA TYR A 139 9.39 8.19 -1.84
C TYR A 139 9.10 9.66 -2.15
N LEU A 140 10.14 10.49 -2.27
CA LEU A 140 9.99 11.92 -2.51
C LEU A 140 10.95 12.39 -3.60
N GLU A 141 10.42 13.09 -4.60
CA GLU A 141 11.21 13.79 -5.61
C GLU A 141 11.78 15.11 -5.02
N GLU A 142 13.03 15.43 -5.39
CA GLU A 142 13.75 16.65 -4.95
C GLU A 142 14.15 17.53 -6.13
#